data_AF-A0A537QA87-F1
#
_entry.id   AF-A0A537QA87-F1
#
_cell.length_a   1.000
_cell.length_b   1.000
_cell.length_c   1.000
_cell.angle_alpha   90.00
_cell.angle_beta   90.00
_cell.angle_gamma   90.00
#
_symmetry.space_group_name_H-M   'P 1'
#
loop_
_entity.id
_entity.type
_entity.pdbx_description
1 polymer ?
#
loop_
_entity_poly.entity_id
_entity_poly.type
_entity_poly.pdbx_seq_one_letter_code
_entity_poly.pdbx_strand_id
1 'polypeptide(L)'
;MTQLQLTRGWGFQGAFNHNWDPYWSSSLFGGIAGLSYNQTSKQLYCNTYVANAGVAIRGGSVTSGGGTGGTFGAGSICDPGFTISEIGLVTRWTPVKNLTFSAEVLYAYLKTNMSGTITSTPSSALLLAATTYNFGNNSTTSLNLRVQRNSLRHTNASLGRSGK
;
A
#
# COMPACT_ATOMS: atom_id res chain seq x y z
N MET A 1 -5.59 -21.51 -24.77
CA MET A 1 -6.36 -20.90 -23.66
C MET A 1 -5.65 -21.22 -22.36
N THR A 2 -5.19 -20.23 -21.60
CA THR A 2 -4.55 -20.47 -20.30
C THR A 2 -5.62 -20.69 -19.23
N GLN A 3 -5.55 -21.81 -18.52
CA GLN A 3 -6.39 -22.12 -17.37
C GLN A 3 -6.17 -21.08 -16.25
N LEU A 4 -7.24 -20.76 -15.51
CA LEU A 4 -7.17 -19.90 -14.33
C LEU A 4 -6.17 -20.47 -13.30
N GLN A 5 -5.24 -19.64 -12.85
CA GLN A 5 -4.22 -20.02 -11.86
C GLN A 5 -4.57 -19.53 -10.46
N LEU A 6 -4.13 -20.26 -9.43
CA LEU A 6 -4.48 -19.97 -8.04
C LEU A 6 -3.68 -18.79 -7.49
N THR A 7 -4.40 -17.79 -6.99
CA THR A 7 -3.87 -16.72 -6.13
C THR A 7 -4.38 -16.95 -4.71
N ARG A 8 -3.49 -16.95 -3.72
CA ARG A 8 -3.83 -17.11 -2.30
C ARG A 8 -3.56 -15.82 -1.57
N GLY A 9 -4.59 -15.29 -0.92
CA GLY A 9 -4.51 -14.09 -0.10
C GLY A 9 -4.94 -14.36 1.34
N TRP A 10 -4.36 -13.60 2.26
CA TRP A 10 -4.80 -13.52 3.65
C TRP A 10 -4.66 -12.08 4.14
N GLY A 11 -5.40 -11.74 5.17
CA GLY A 11 -5.30 -10.42 5.79
C GLY A 11 -5.93 -10.37 7.17
N PHE A 12 -5.37 -9.51 8.01
CA PHE A 12 -5.87 -9.20 9.34
C PHE A 12 -5.79 -7.69 9.56
N GLN A 13 -6.77 -7.14 10.26
CA GLN A 13 -6.77 -5.74 10.68
C GLN A 13 -7.31 -5.64 12.10
N GLY A 14 -6.84 -4.66 12.84
CA GLY A 14 -7.28 -4.43 14.21
C GLY A 14 -7.07 -2.98 14.63
N ALA A 15 -7.79 -2.58 15.66
CA ALA A 15 -7.63 -1.30 16.30
C ALA A 15 -7.94 -1.40 17.80
N PHE A 16 -7.23 -0.62 18.58
CA PHE A 16 -7.48 -0.41 20.01
C PHE A 16 -7.66 1.08 20.26
N ASN A 17 -8.74 1.44 20.97
CA ASN A 17 -9.05 2.81 21.32
C ASN A 17 -8.99 2.98 22.83
N HIS A 18 -8.29 4.01 23.28
CA HIS A 18 -8.21 4.39 24.68
C HIS A 18 -8.65 5.84 24.86
N ASN A 19 -9.61 6.04 25.77
CA ASN A 19 -10.07 7.33 26.19
C ASN A 19 -9.42 7.63 27.54
N TRP A 20 -8.42 8.51 27.54
CA TRP A 20 -7.68 8.87 28.76
C TRP A 20 -8.57 9.71 29.67
N ASP A 21 -9.30 10.66 29.08
CA ASP A 21 -10.25 11.55 29.72
C ASP A 21 -11.30 12.04 28.68
N PRO A 22 -12.28 12.89 29.06
CA PRO A 22 -13.29 13.39 28.11
C PRO A 22 -12.76 14.25 26.95
N TYR A 23 -11.52 14.74 27.04
CA TYR A 23 -10.89 15.62 26.07
C TYR A 23 -9.82 14.91 25.22
N TRP A 24 -9.22 13.82 25.73
CA TRP A 24 -8.13 13.09 25.07
C TRP A 24 -8.49 11.64 24.74
N SER A 25 -8.27 11.26 23.48
CA SER A 25 -8.33 9.86 23.06
C SER A 25 -7.14 9.50 22.16
N SER A 26 -6.77 8.23 22.17
CA SER A 26 -5.79 7.68 21.24
C SER A 26 -6.31 6.38 20.63
N SER A 27 -5.94 6.12 19.38
CA SER A 27 -6.21 4.85 18.73
C SER A 27 -4.92 4.33 18.09
N LEU A 28 -4.57 3.08 18.42
CA LEU A 28 -3.54 2.31 17.76
C LEU A 28 -4.25 1.35 16.80
N PHE A 29 -3.93 1.43 15.52
CA PHE A 29 -4.57 0.65 14.48
C PHE A 29 -3.54 0.09 13.51
N GLY A 30 -3.92 -0.91 12.75
CA GLY A 30 -3.06 -1.46 11.72
C GLY A 30 -3.63 -2.70 11.08
N GLY A 31 -2.89 -3.19 10.11
CA GLY A 31 -3.24 -4.39 9.38
C GLY A 31 -2.05 -4.98 8.66
N ILE A 32 -2.22 -6.22 8.23
CA ILE A 32 -1.24 -6.94 7.43
C ILE A 32 -1.98 -7.85 6.47
N ALA A 33 -1.53 -7.87 5.22
CA ALA A 33 -2.07 -8.72 4.18
C ALA A 33 -0.94 -9.28 3.31
N GLY A 34 -1.13 -10.49 2.80
CA GLY A 34 -0.16 -11.14 1.94
C GLY A 34 -0.82 -11.80 0.74
N LEU A 35 -0.14 -11.74 -0.41
CA LEU A 35 -0.52 -12.45 -1.63
C LEU A 35 0.59 -13.41 -2.05
N SER A 36 0.18 -14.60 -2.49
CA SER A 36 1.08 -15.62 -3.03
C SER A 36 0.43 -16.34 -4.21
N TYR A 37 1.27 -16.85 -5.09
CA TYR A 37 0.87 -17.44 -6.37
C TYR A 37 1.38 -18.87 -6.49
N ASN A 38 0.65 -19.73 -7.20
CA ASN A 38 1.15 -21.05 -7.56
C ASN A 38 2.31 -20.96 -8.57
N GLN A 39 3.07 -22.05 -8.75
CA GLN A 39 4.27 -22.06 -9.58
C GLN A 39 4.00 -21.62 -11.03
N THR A 40 2.91 -22.11 -11.63
CA THR A 40 2.53 -21.77 -13.02
C THR A 40 2.20 -20.28 -13.16
N SER A 41 1.48 -19.68 -12.20
CA SER A 41 1.19 -18.24 -12.21
C SER A 41 2.45 -17.40 -12.04
N LYS A 42 3.38 -17.80 -11.17
CA LYS A 42 4.68 -17.12 -11.04
C LYS A 42 5.44 -17.15 -12.36
N GLN A 43 5.52 -18.30 -13.02
CA GLN A 43 6.20 -18.43 -14.31
C GLN A 43 5.54 -17.59 -15.41
N LEU A 44 4.21 -17.58 -15.52
CA LEU A 44 3.51 -16.75 -16.50
C LEU A 44 3.73 -15.25 -16.25
N TYR A 45 3.62 -14.81 -14.99
CA TYR A 45 3.90 -13.43 -14.60
C TYR A 45 5.34 -13.06 -14.93
N CYS A 46 6.31 -13.88 -14.50
CA CYS A 46 7.72 -13.59 -14.67
C CYS A 46 8.15 -13.64 -16.13
N ASN A 47 7.63 -14.56 -16.93
CA ASN A 47 7.90 -14.60 -18.37
C ASN A 47 7.38 -13.33 -19.06
N THR A 48 6.20 -12.84 -18.67
CA THR A 48 5.64 -11.60 -19.22
C THR A 48 6.42 -10.38 -18.71
N TYR A 49 6.76 -10.34 -17.43
CA TYR A 49 7.51 -9.25 -16.81
C TYR A 49 8.91 -9.15 -17.44
N VAL A 50 9.60 -10.27 -17.63
CA VAL A 50 10.88 -10.37 -18.33
C VAL A 50 10.79 -10.04 -19.82
N ALA A 51 9.74 -10.48 -20.51
CA ALA A 51 9.56 -10.13 -21.93
C ALA A 51 9.44 -8.60 -22.14
N ASN A 52 8.96 -7.87 -21.12
CA ASN A 52 8.86 -6.41 -21.12
C ASN A 52 10.04 -5.71 -20.41
N ALA A 53 10.83 -6.41 -19.58
CA ALA A 53 11.86 -5.82 -18.71
C ALA A 53 13.21 -6.58 -18.64
N GLY A 54 13.53 -7.47 -19.60
CA GLY A 54 14.81 -8.22 -19.67
C GLY A 54 14.99 -9.31 -18.59
N VAL A 55 15.94 -10.24 -18.74
CA VAL A 55 15.92 -11.67 -18.32
C VAL A 55 16.00 -12.06 -16.81
N ALA A 56 15.17 -13.02 -16.36
CA ALA A 56 15.33 -13.80 -15.10
C ALA A 56 15.45 -15.33 -15.33
N ILE A 57 16.41 -16.03 -14.69
CA ILE A 57 16.50 -17.51 -14.62
C ILE A 57 16.87 -18.01 -13.21
N ARG A 58 16.00 -18.86 -12.62
CA ARG A 58 16.33 -20.27 -12.29
C ARG A 58 15.06 -21.13 -12.29
N GLY A 59 14.98 -22.11 -13.21
CA GLY A 59 13.89 -23.09 -13.28
C GLY A 59 13.18 -23.32 -14.63
N GLY A 60 13.81 -23.03 -15.78
CA GLY A 60 13.39 -23.57 -17.09
C GLY A 60 13.31 -22.55 -18.24
N SER A 61 14.47 -22.31 -18.87
CA SER A 61 14.72 -21.65 -20.19
C SER A 61 14.13 -20.25 -20.45
N VAL A 62 15.02 -19.25 -20.58
CA VAL A 62 14.74 -17.91 -21.12
C VAL A 62 15.69 -17.58 -22.25
N THR A 63 15.16 -17.23 -23.41
CA THR A 63 15.89 -16.66 -24.55
C THR A 63 15.36 -15.25 -24.84
N SER A 64 16.27 -14.27 -24.75
CA SER A 64 16.21 -12.88 -25.26
C SER A 64 14.83 -12.20 -25.39
N GLY A 65 14.56 -11.21 -24.53
CA GLY A 65 13.47 -10.25 -24.71
C GLY A 65 13.95 -8.82 -24.45
N GLY A 66 14.21 -8.08 -25.52
CA GLY A 66 14.51 -6.63 -25.49
C GLY A 66 13.22 -5.83 -25.27
N GLY A 67 12.79 -5.72 -24.02
CA GLY A 67 11.68 -4.85 -23.63
C GLY A 67 12.15 -3.43 -23.28
N THR A 68 11.22 -2.47 -23.35
CA THR A 68 11.43 -1.05 -23.02
C THR A 68 11.49 -0.74 -21.51
N GLY A 69 11.34 -1.75 -20.65
CA GLY A 69 11.18 -1.58 -19.19
C GLY A 69 12.44 -1.81 -18.34
N GLY A 70 13.56 -2.29 -18.92
CA GLY A 70 14.81 -2.51 -18.21
C GLY A 70 15.45 -3.87 -18.50
N THR A 71 16.45 -4.25 -17.70
CA THR A 71 17.07 -5.59 -17.70
C THR A 71 17.39 -6.02 -16.28
N PHE A 72 16.89 -7.19 -15.87
CA PHE A 72 17.26 -7.76 -14.58
C PHE A 72 18.75 -8.11 -14.49
N GLY A 73 19.33 -7.87 -13.32
CA GLY A 73 20.67 -8.34 -13.01
C GLY A 73 20.73 -9.86 -12.91
N ALA A 74 21.88 -10.44 -13.24
CA ALA A 74 22.12 -11.87 -13.09
C ALA A 74 21.84 -12.33 -11.64
N GLY A 75 21.13 -13.45 -11.48
CA GLY A 75 20.79 -14.00 -10.17
C GLY A 75 19.56 -13.37 -9.50
N SER A 76 18.86 -12.44 -10.16
CA SER A 76 17.61 -11.88 -9.63
C SER A 76 16.49 -12.92 -9.54
N ILE A 77 15.64 -12.79 -8.53
CA ILE A 77 14.49 -13.65 -8.29
C ILE A 77 13.23 -12.88 -8.66
N CYS A 78 12.42 -13.48 -9.54
CA CYS A 78 11.08 -12.99 -9.85
C CYS A 78 10.03 -13.82 -9.10
N ASP A 79 9.35 -13.18 -8.15
CA ASP A 79 8.17 -13.69 -7.45
C ASP A 79 7.19 -12.53 -7.19
N PRO A 80 6.02 -12.49 -7.84
CA PRO A 80 5.03 -11.44 -7.64
C PRO A 80 4.36 -11.46 -6.25
N GLY A 81 4.66 -12.45 -5.40
CA GLY A 81 4.18 -12.48 -4.03
C GLY A 81 4.74 -11.33 -3.18
N PHE A 82 3.91 -10.80 -2.29
CA PHE A 82 4.29 -9.74 -1.36
C PHE A 82 3.49 -9.81 -0.06
N THR A 83 3.97 -9.10 0.95
CA THR A 83 3.25 -8.82 2.19
C THR A 83 3.29 -7.32 2.45
N ILE A 84 2.13 -6.72 2.66
CA ILE A 84 1.99 -5.32 3.04
C ILE A 84 1.49 -5.26 4.48
N SER A 85 2.09 -4.39 5.28
CA SER A 85 1.64 -4.12 6.64
C SER A 85 1.60 -2.63 6.90
N GLU A 86 0.63 -2.20 7.69
CA GLU A 86 0.52 -0.83 8.17
C GLU A 86 0.26 -0.81 9.67
N ILE A 87 0.81 0.19 10.33
CA ILE A 87 0.54 0.50 11.73
C ILE A 87 0.46 2.00 11.89
N GLY A 88 -0.60 2.45 12.57
CA GLY A 88 -0.88 3.84 12.78
C GLY A 88 -1.24 4.14 14.22
N LEU A 89 -0.82 5.32 14.68
CA LEU A 89 -1.22 5.89 15.95
C LEU A 89 -1.84 7.25 15.68
N VAL A 90 -3.06 7.45 16.17
CA VAL A 90 -3.73 8.74 16.12
C VAL A 90 -4.11 9.19 17.51
N THR A 91 -3.73 10.41 17.86
CA THR A 91 -4.13 11.09 19.09
C THR A 91 -5.07 12.23 18.75
N ARG A 92 -6.15 12.35 19.52
CA ARG A 92 -7.18 13.38 19.35
C ARG A 92 -7.34 14.16 20.65
N TRP A 93 -7.38 15.48 20.51
CA TRP A 93 -7.57 16.44 21.60
C TRP A 93 -8.76 17.34 21.29
N THR A 94 -9.74 17.36 22.18
CA THR A 94 -10.98 18.13 22.02
C THR A 94 -11.13 19.09 23.19
N PRO A 95 -10.39 20.22 23.25
CA PRO A 95 -10.36 21.09 24.43
C PRO A 95 -11.71 21.70 24.78
N VAL A 96 -12.52 21.97 23.75
CA VAL A 96 -13.86 22.50 23.89
C VAL A 96 -14.81 21.72 22.99
N LYS A 97 -16.10 21.74 23.34
CA LYS A 97 -17.14 21.10 22.54
C LYS A 97 -17.04 21.55 21.08
N ASN A 98 -17.10 20.58 20.18
CA ASN A 98 -17.07 20.76 18.74
C ASN A 98 -15.77 21.32 18.14
N LEU A 99 -14.64 21.26 18.84
CA LEU A 99 -13.32 21.57 18.28
C LEU A 99 -12.35 20.43 18.61
N THR A 100 -11.91 19.68 17.60
CA THR A 100 -10.98 18.56 17.76
C THR A 100 -9.73 18.79 16.92
N PHE A 101 -8.58 18.68 17.56
CA PHE A 101 -7.27 18.54 16.94
C PHE A 101 -6.93 17.06 16.87
N SER A 102 -6.29 16.62 15.80
CA SER A 102 -5.76 15.27 15.71
C SER A 102 -4.43 15.24 14.99
N ALA A 103 -3.54 14.40 15.51
CA ALA A 103 -2.27 14.06 14.88
C ALA A 103 -2.24 12.55 14.69
N GLU A 104 -1.93 12.12 13.47
CA GLU A 104 -1.80 10.71 13.10
C GLU A 104 -0.44 10.47 12.46
N VAL A 105 0.25 9.43 12.92
CA VAL A 105 1.43 8.88 12.24
C VAL A 105 1.04 7.51 11.72
N LEU A 106 1.30 7.26 10.45
CA LEU A 106 1.12 5.96 9.80
C LEU A 106 2.46 5.48 9.24
N TYR A 107 2.80 4.24 9.53
CA TYR A 107 3.92 3.54 8.92
C TYR A 107 3.41 2.40 8.07
N ALA A 108 3.73 2.40 6.79
CA ALA A 108 3.42 1.32 5.86
C ALA A 108 4.72 0.66 5.38
N TYR A 109 4.74 -0.67 5.36
CA TYR A 109 5.87 -1.49 4.98
C TYR A 109 5.45 -2.52 3.93
N LEU A 110 6.17 -2.54 2.81
CA LEU A 110 6.02 -3.51 1.74
C LEU A 110 7.22 -4.46 1.76
N LYS A 111 6.96 -5.72 2.07
CA LYS A 111 7.89 -6.82 1.87
C LYS A 111 7.59 -7.47 0.52
N THR A 112 8.55 -7.40 -0.40
CA THR A 112 8.46 -8.07 -1.70
C THR A 112 9.21 -9.39 -1.68
N ASN A 113 8.76 -10.38 -2.44
CA ASN A 113 9.54 -11.60 -2.68
C ASN A 113 10.51 -11.46 -3.87
N MET A 114 10.42 -10.35 -4.62
CA MET A 114 11.39 -9.98 -5.64
C MET A 114 12.75 -9.67 -5.00
N SER A 115 13.84 -10.13 -5.61
CA SER A 115 15.20 -9.77 -5.17
C SER A 115 16.17 -9.68 -6.33
N GLY A 116 17.31 -9.04 -6.10
CA GLY A 116 18.28 -8.72 -7.14
C GLY A 116 18.09 -7.30 -7.65
N THR A 117 18.42 -7.06 -8.92
CA THR A 117 18.46 -5.71 -9.47
C THR A 117 17.74 -5.63 -10.80
N ILE A 118 17.29 -4.43 -11.16
CA ILE A 118 16.81 -4.10 -12.49
C ILE A 118 17.50 -2.83 -12.95
N THR A 119 18.12 -2.88 -14.12
CA THR A 119 18.70 -1.70 -14.76
C THR A 119 17.65 -1.12 -15.67
N SER A 120 17.17 0.08 -15.37
CA SER A 120 16.18 0.76 -16.22
C SER A 120 16.81 1.10 -17.57
N THR A 121 16.02 0.91 -18.63
CA THR A 121 16.31 1.49 -19.94
C THR A 121 15.42 2.73 -20.09
N PRO A 122 15.99 3.90 -20.46
CA PRO A 122 15.18 5.09 -20.69
C PRO A 122 14.13 4.77 -21.75
N SER A 123 12.86 5.07 -21.45
CA SER A 123 11.78 5.00 -22.42
C SER A 123 10.96 6.27 -22.34
N SER A 124 10.29 6.63 -23.44
CA SER A 124 9.38 7.79 -23.49
C SER A 124 8.20 7.67 -22.51
N ALA A 125 7.99 6.49 -21.91
CA ALA A 125 6.94 6.23 -20.92
C ALA A 125 7.42 6.33 -19.46
N LEU A 126 8.73 6.27 -19.20
CA LEU A 126 9.33 6.30 -17.87
C LEU A 126 10.54 7.23 -17.87
N LEU A 127 10.38 8.44 -17.36
CA LEU A 127 11.44 9.45 -17.17
C LEU A 127 12.39 9.10 -16.00
N LEU A 128 12.73 7.81 -15.84
CA LEU A 128 13.71 7.37 -14.85
C LEU A 128 15.10 7.35 -15.50
N ALA A 129 16.10 7.78 -14.74
CA ALA A 129 17.49 7.72 -15.17
C ALA A 129 17.91 6.26 -15.44
N ALA A 130 18.76 6.03 -16.46
CA ALA A 130 19.34 4.73 -16.78
C ALA A 130 20.28 4.27 -15.64
N THR A 131 19.70 3.62 -14.63
CA THR A 131 20.41 3.25 -13.40
C THR A 131 19.94 1.89 -12.92
N THR A 132 20.77 1.23 -12.13
CA THR A 132 20.44 -0.04 -11.49
C THR A 132 19.68 0.21 -10.20
N TYR A 133 18.45 -0.25 -10.15
CA TYR A 133 17.61 -0.26 -8.97
C TYR A 133 17.65 -1.64 -8.32
N ASN A 134 17.67 -1.67 -6.99
CA ASN A 134 17.59 -2.92 -6.26
C ASN A 134 16.13 -3.23 -5.95
N PHE A 135 15.70 -4.46 -6.23
CA PHE A 135 14.48 -4.96 -5.61
C PHE A 135 14.74 -5.12 -4.13
N GLY A 136 13.87 -4.55 -3.33
CA GLY A 136 13.98 -4.57 -1.90
C GLY A 136 12.66 -4.21 -1.24
N ASN A 137 12.61 -4.49 0.05
CA ASN A 137 11.50 -4.03 0.85
C ASN A 137 11.52 -2.51 0.90
N ASN A 138 10.34 -1.90 0.89
CA ASN A 138 10.21 -0.46 0.95
C ASN A 138 9.23 -0.07 2.04
N SER A 139 9.42 1.12 2.60
CA SER A 139 8.55 1.65 3.62
C SER A 139 8.27 3.12 3.40
N THR A 140 7.16 3.57 3.97
CA THR A 140 6.79 4.98 3.98
C THR A 140 6.19 5.34 5.32
N THR A 141 6.51 6.53 5.80
CA THR A 141 5.92 7.11 7.00
C THR A 141 5.20 8.38 6.60
N SER A 142 3.96 8.53 7.04
CA SER A 142 3.18 9.76 6.85
C SER A 142 2.74 10.34 8.18
N LEU A 143 2.60 11.67 8.18
CA LEU A 143 2.05 12.45 9.29
C LEU A 143 0.83 13.21 8.78
N ASN A 144 -0.31 13.07 9.46
CA ASN A 144 -1.51 13.85 9.21
C ASN A 144 -1.84 14.71 10.43
N LEU A 145 -1.97 16.01 10.20
CA LEU A 145 -2.48 16.96 11.20
C LEU A 145 -3.83 17.47 10.72
N ARG A 146 -4.83 17.40 11.59
CA ARG A 146 -6.18 17.88 11.27
C ARG A 146 -6.74 18.71 12.41
N VAL A 147 -7.45 19.77 12.03
CA VAL A 147 -8.32 20.54 12.90
C VAL A 147 -9.74 20.41 12.37
N GLN A 148 -10.67 20.02 13.22
CA GLN A 148 -12.07 19.87 12.86
C GLN A 148 -12.93 20.70 13.82
N ARG A 149 -13.77 21.57 13.27
CA ARG A 149 -14.81 22.27 14.03
C ARG A 149 -16.19 21.90 13.49
N ASN A 150 -17.09 21.47 14.37
CA ASN A 150 -18.48 21.21 14.01
C ASN A 150 -19.36 22.38 14.46
N SER A 151 -20.09 23.01 13.55
CA SER A 151 -21.10 24.02 13.89
C SER A 151 -22.50 23.40 13.81
N LEU A 152 -23.23 23.42 14.92
CA LEU A 152 -24.68 23.17 14.89
C LEU A 152 -25.31 24.31 14.09
N ARG A 153 -25.96 23.98 12.97
CA ARG A 153 -26.89 24.91 12.32
C ARG A 153 -28.13 24.96 13.21
N HIS A 154 -28.39 26.10 13.84
CA HIS A 154 -29.72 26.39 14.37
C HIS A 154 -30.67 26.63 13.19
N THR A 155 -31.26 25.56 12.64
CA THR A 155 -32.53 25.72 11.92
C THR A 155 -33.63 25.80 12.97
N ASN A 156 -33.99 27.03 13.37
CA ASN A 156 -35.25 27.29 14.04
C ASN A 156 -36.38 27.01 13.04
N ALA A 157 -36.83 25.76 12.97
CA ALA A 157 -38.14 25.46 12.42
C ALA A 157 -39.17 25.64 13.54
N SER A 158 -39.60 26.88 13.79
CA SER A 158 -40.79 27.14 14.59
C SER A 158 -42.01 26.70 13.77
N LEU A 159 -42.44 25.44 13.94
CA LEU A 159 -43.77 25.01 13.51
C LEU A 159 -44.79 25.69 14.41
N GLY A 160 -45.31 26.83 13.95
CA GLY A 160 -46.44 27.51 14.56
C GLY A 160 -47.65 26.59 14.55
N ARG A 161 -48.06 26.11 15.73
CA ARG A 161 -49.34 25.44 15.93
C ARG A 161 -50.43 26.51 15.95
N SER A 162 -51.04 26.77 14.79
CA SER A 162 -52.28 27.55 14.72
C SER A 162 -53.44 26.66 15.17
N GLY A 163 -53.94 26.91 16.37
CA GLY A 163 -55.23 26.38 16.80
C GLY A 163 -56.36 27.16 16.15
N LYS A 164 -57.28 26.45 15.49
CA LYS A 164 -58.73 26.53 15.67
C LYS A 164 -59.31 25.17 15.36
#